data_AF-A0A126PEI8-F1
#
_entry.id   AF-A0A126PEI8-F1
#
_cell.length_a   1.000
_cell.length_b   1.000
_cell.length_c   1.000
_cell.angle_alpha   90.00
_cell.angle_beta   90.00
_cell.angle_gamma   90.00
#
_symmetry.space_group_name_H-M   'P 1'
#
loop_
_entity.id
_entity.type
_entity.pdbx_description
1 polymer ?
#
loop_
_entity_poly.entity_id
_entity_poly.type
_entity_poly.pdbx_seq_one_letter_code
_entity_poly.pdbx_strand_id
1 'polypeptide(L)'
;MRPNHFIILGAITAASPLGSCQQTPATIATTEAVSAAATPVPAGASTEAAARAAIGRYLQGQFNANLYVIDSARATDLGAYWQVLVPRTDWIHRMPNRAAFEVNKQTGSVKTLPVK
;
A
#
# COMPACT_ATOMS: atom_id res chain seq x y z
N MET A 1 35.59 59.33 -20.42
CA MET A 1 36.96 58.97 -20.86
C MET A 1 37.22 57.50 -20.53
N ARG A 2 37.91 56.74 -21.40
CA ARG A 2 38.51 55.40 -21.11
C ARG A 2 39.96 55.59 -20.62
N PRO A 3 40.61 54.67 -19.85
CA PRO A 3 41.16 53.35 -20.30
C PRO A 3 40.68 52.15 -19.42
N ASN A 4 40.71 50.83 -19.75
CA ASN A 4 41.66 49.87 -20.41
C ASN A 4 42.81 49.39 -19.47
N HIS A 5 43.23 48.11 -19.27
CA HIS A 5 42.86 46.71 -19.66
C HIS A 5 43.24 45.72 -18.49
N PHE A 6 42.88 44.43 -18.39
CA PHE A 6 43.42 43.17 -19.02
C PHE A 6 42.58 41.98 -18.44
N ILE A 7 42.05 40.95 -19.15
CA ILE A 7 42.64 39.79 -19.88
C ILE A 7 43.54 38.90 -18.98
N ILE A 8 43.24 37.61 -18.73
CA ILE A 8 43.68 36.35 -19.40
C ILE A 8 42.72 35.22 -18.89
N LEU A 9 41.95 34.48 -19.71
CA LEU A 9 42.27 33.33 -20.60
C LEU A 9 42.48 31.97 -19.88
N GLY A 10 41.77 30.93 -20.31
CA GLY A 10 41.87 29.57 -19.74
C GLY A 10 40.91 28.55 -20.37
N ALA A 11 41.07 28.27 -21.66
CA ALA A 11 40.33 27.22 -22.36
C ALA A 11 41.04 25.85 -22.25
N ILE A 12 40.31 24.74 -22.46
CA ILE A 12 40.74 23.56 -23.25
C ILE A 12 39.49 22.79 -23.68
N THR A 13 39.35 22.59 -24.99
CA THR A 13 38.43 21.65 -25.63
C THR A 13 39.17 20.34 -25.93
N ALA A 14 38.46 19.21 -25.85
CA ALA A 14 38.88 17.95 -26.48
C ALA A 14 37.64 17.22 -27.01
N ALA A 15 37.74 16.63 -28.20
CA ALA A 15 36.61 16.06 -28.94
C ALA A 15 36.95 14.68 -29.53
N SER A 16 35.90 13.89 -29.81
CA SER A 16 35.92 12.69 -30.66
C SER A 16 36.66 11.46 -30.07
N PRO A 17 36.22 10.20 -30.34
CA PRO A 17 35.81 9.73 -31.67
C PRO A 17 34.48 8.95 -31.77
N LEU A 18 34.05 8.77 -33.02
CA LEU A 18 32.98 7.87 -33.45
C LEU A 18 33.46 6.41 -33.37
N GLY A 19 32.87 5.62 -32.48
CA GLY A 19 33.09 4.17 -32.39
C GLY A 19 31.89 3.40 -32.96
N SER A 20 32.08 2.74 -34.11
CA SER A 20 31.05 1.87 -34.70
C SER A 20 31.07 0.50 -34.03
N CYS A 21 30.17 0.27 -33.07
CA CYS A 21 29.91 -1.05 -32.50
C CYS A 21 28.59 -1.60 -33.05
N GLN A 22 28.63 -2.12 -34.28
CA GLN A 22 27.57 -2.96 -34.82
C GLN A 22 27.60 -4.30 -34.08
N GLN A 23 26.72 -4.50 -33.09
CA GLN A 23 26.58 -5.77 -32.39
C GLN A 23 25.15 -6.32 -32.45
N THR A 24 25.08 -7.53 -32.98
CA THR A 24 23.94 -8.40 -33.31
C THR A 24 22.81 -8.43 -32.27
N PRO A 25 21.53 -8.53 -32.70
CA PRO A 25 20.39 -8.55 -31.77
C PRO A 25 20.28 -9.87 -31.00
N ALA A 26 20.15 -9.78 -29.68
CA ALA A 26 19.67 -10.86 -28.84
C ALA A 26 18.75 -10.30 -27.75
N THR A 27 17.48 -10.74 -27.81
CA THR A 27 16.38 -10.47 -26.89
C THR A 27 16.76 -10.58 -25.41
N ILE A 28 16.63 -9.48 -24.66
CA ILE A 28 15.90 -9.44 -23.37
C ILE A 28 15.13 -8.13 -23.32
N ALA A 29 13.80 -8.20 -23.45
CA ALA A 29 12.93 -7.06 -23.19
C ALA A 29 12.44 -7.12 -21.75
N THR A 30 12.74 -6.07 -20.96
CA THR A 30 11.86 -5.62 -19.87
C THR A 30 11.91 -4.11 -19.84
N THR A 31 10.83 -3.49 -20.33
CA THR A 31 10.58 -2.06 -20.22
C THR A 31 10.69 -1.61 -18.77
N GLU A 32 11.50 -0.60 -18.51
CA GLU A 32 11.51 0.12 -17.23
C GLU A 32 10.23 0.98 -17.15
N ALA A 33 9.12 0.31 -16.83
CA ALA A 33 7.86 0.97 -16.58
C ALA A 33 7.98 1.73 -15.27
N VAL A 34 7.83 3.07 -15.32
CA VAL A 34 7.57 3.89 -14.15
C VAL A 34 6.27 3.37 -13.52
N SER A 35 6.42 2.50 -12.53
CA SER A 35 5.30 1.87 -11.84
C SER A 35 4.67 2.91 -10.92
N ALA A 36 3.75 3.69 -11.49
CA ALA A 36 2.72 4.35 -10.70
C ALA A 36 2.07 3.26 -9.85
N ALA A 37 2.34 3.28 -8.55
CA ALA A 37 2.01 2.18 -7.65
C ALA A 37 0.52 1.89 -7.71
N ALA A 38 0.16 0.84 -8.46
CA ALA A 38 -1.20 0.37 -8.54
C ALA A 38 -1.63 0.06 -7.10
N THR A 39 -2.64 0.77 -6.60
CA THR A 39 -3.33 0.38 -5.37
C THR A 39 -3.62 -1.11 -5.49
N PRO A 40 -3.05 -1.97 -4.64
CA PRO A 40 -3.16 -3.40 -4.83
C PRO A 40 -4.64 -3.74 -4.83
N VAL A 41 -5.13 -4.24 -5.98
CA VAL A 41 -6.46 -4.84 -6.08
C VAL A 41 -6.54 -5.80 -4.90
N PRO A 42 -7.55 -5.67 -4.02
CA PRO A 42 -7.55 -6.41 -2.77
C PRO A 42 -7.53 -7.90 -3.10
N ALA A 43 -6.36 -8.52 -2.93
CA ALA A 43 -6.24 -9.96 -2.83
C ALA A 43 -7.26 -10.38 -1.76
N GLY A 44 -8.19 -11.23 -2.16
CA GLY A 44 -9.33 -11.59 -1.33
C GLY A 44 -8.90 -12.05 0.05
N ALA A 45 -9.76 -11.88 1.04
CA ALA A 45 -9.50 -12.36 2.39
C ALA A 45 -9.60 -13.90 2.46
N SER A 46 -8.75 -14.63 1.73
CA SER A 46 -8.74 -16.10 1.74
C SER A 46 -8.20 -16.68 3.05
N THR A 47 -7.41 -15.91 3.80
CA THR A 47 -6.84 -16.29 5.10
C THR A 47 -7.41 -15.45 6.23
N GLU A 48 -7.33 -16.00 7.45
CA GLU A 48 -7.77 -15.32 8.67
C GLU A 48 -7.03 -13.98 8.89
N ALA A 49 -5.72 -13.98 8.67
CA ALA A 49 -4.89 -12.77 8.79
C ALA A 49 -5.29 -11.69 7.76
N ALA A 50 -5.61 -12.09 6.51
CA ALA A 50 -6.11 -11.17 5.49
C ALA A 50 -7.49 -10.59 5.86
N ALA A 51 -8.36 -11.35 6.52
CA ALA A 51 -9.64 -10.87 7.03
C ALA A 51 -9.47 -9.83 8.16
N ARG A 52 -8.61 -10.11 9.15
CA ARG A 52 -8.27 -9.14 10.20
C ARG A 52 -7.65 -7.86 9.61
N ALA A 53 -6.77 -7.99 8.60
CA ALA A 53 -6.16 -6.86 7.89
C ALA A 53 -7.15 -6.06 7.01
N ALA A 54 -8.18 -6.71 6.44
CA ALA A 54 -9.26 -6.03 5.74
C ALA A 54 -10.10 -5.19 6.70
N ILE A 55 -10.43 -5.73 7.87
CA ILE A 55 -11.15 -5.01 8.92
C ILE A 55 -10.32 -3.88 9.51
N GLY A 56 -9.01 -4.05 9.71
CA GLY A 56 -8.14 -2.96 10.16
C GLY A 56 -8.20 -1.76 9.21
N ARG A 57 -8.12 -2.00 7.90
CA ARG A 57 -8.28 -0.96 6.87
C ARG A 57 -9.69 -0.33 6.85
N TYR A 58 -10.73 -1.14 7.02
CA TYR A 58 -12.11 -0.64 7.12
C TYR A 58 -12.34 0.26 8.35
N LEU A 59 -11.80 -0.14 9.50
CA LEU A 59 -11.92 0.58 10.77
C LEU A 59 -11.11 1.87 10.79
N GLN A 60 -9.97 1.95 10.10
CA GLN A 60 -9.19 3.19 9.94
C GLN A 60 -10.01 4.35 9.32
N GLY A 61 -11.05 4.05 8.53
CA GLY A 61 -11.98 5.04 7.98
C GLY A 61 -13.13 5.43 8.91
N GLN A 62 -13.24 4.85 10.11
CA GLN A 62 -14.31 5.11 11.07
C GLN A 62 -13.89 6.16 12.11
N PHE A 63 -14.81 7.07 12.47
CA PHE A 63 -14.54 8.15 13.44
C PHE A 63 -14.14 7.63 14.83
N ASN A 64 -14.54 6.39 15.16
CA ASN A 64 -14.32 5.72 16.43
C ASN A 64 -13.32 4.55 16.34
N ALA A 65 -12.40 4.57 15.36
CA ALA A 65 -11.39 3.53 15.12
C ALA A 65 -10.60 3.12 16.39
N ASN A 66 -10.29 4.11 17.23
CA ASN A 66 -9.55 3.96 18.49
C ASN A 66 -10.26 3.10 19.55
N LEU A 67 -11.57 2.86 19.41
CA LEU A 67 -12.32 1.99 20.32
C LEU A 67 -12.20 0.50 19.98
N TYR A 68 -11.58 0.12 18.86
CA TYR A 68 -11.53 -1.25 18.38
C TYR A 68 -10.17 -1.92 18.61
N VAL A 69 -10.17 -3.08 19.27
CA VAL A 69 -8.94 -3.84 19.56
C VAL A 69 -8.73 -4.93 18.50
N ILE A 70 -8.16 -4.54 17.35
CA ILE A 70 -8.00 -5.41 16.17
C ILE A 70 -7.12 -6.64 16.45
N ASP A 71 -6.06 -6.50 17.25
CA ASP A 71 -5.17 -7.62 17.61
C ASP A 71 -5.92 -8.73 18.37
N SER A 72 -6.85 -8.33 19.25
CA SER A 72 -7.74 -9.22 19.99
C SER A 72 -8.97 -9.68 19.19
N ALA A 73 -9.06 -9.39 17.89
CA ALA A 73 -10.12 -9.90 17.05
C ALA A 73 -10.09 -11.43 16.97
N ARG A 74 -11.27 -12.03 16.76
CA ARG A 74 -11.44 -13.47 16.51
C ARG A 74 -12.22 -13.64 15.23
N ALA A 75 -11.65 -14.38 14.28
CA ALA A 75 -12.32 -14.70 13.04
C ALA A 75 -12.72 -16.18 13.01
N THR A 76 -13.92 -16.42 12.48
CA THR A 76 -14.56 -17.72 12.34
C THR A 76 -14.87 -17.93 10.87
N ASP A 77 -14.57 -19.12 10.36
CA ASP A 77 -14.83 -19.49 8.98
C ASP A 77 -16.33 -19.80 8.77
N LEU A 78 -16.98 -19.09 7.85
CA LEU A 78 -18.36 -19.33 7.41
C LEU A 78 -18.42 -19.70 5.90
N GLY A 79 -17.42 -20.43 5.41
CA GLY A 79 -17.32 -20.90 4.03
C GLY A 79 -16.87 -19.79 3.07
N ALA A 80 -17.81 -19.04 2.50
CA ALA A 80 -17.52 -17.94 1.58
C ALA A 80 -17.11 -16.63 2.28
N TYR A 81 -17.30 -16.56 3.59
CA TYR A 81 -17.05 -15.38 4.42
C TYR A 81 -16.23 -15.73 5.65
N TRP A 82 -15.54 -14.74 6.21
CA TRP A 82 -15.12 -14.73 7.61
C TRP A 82 -16.11 -13.93 8.43
N GLN A 83 -16.62 -14.48 9.52
CA GLN A 83 -17.22 -13.67 10.58
C GLN A 83 -16.12 -13.28 11.56
N VAL A 84 -15.95 -11.98 11.80
CA VAL A 84 -14.90 -11.48 12.69
C VAL A 84 -15.53 -10.66 13.81
N LEU A 85 -15.31 -11.12 15.04
CA LEU A 85 -15.67 -10.42 16.27
C LEU A 85 -14.48 -9.58 16.71
N VAL A 86 -14.62 -8.26 16.64
CA VAL A 86 -13.64 -7.29 17.13
C VAL A 86 -14.14 -6.75 18.47
N PRO A 87 -13.38 -6.91 19.57
CA PRO A 87 -13.73 -6.26 20.82
C PRO A 87 -13.72 -4.74 20.70
N ARG A 88 -14.69 -4.10 21.37
CA ARG A 88 -14.80 -2.65 21.45
C ARG A 88 -14.71 -2.20 22.90
N THR A 89 -13.71 -1.38 23.22
CA THR A 89 -13.63 -0.69 24.51
C THR A 89 -14.65 0.44 24.57
N ASP A 90 -15.22 0.67 25.75
CA ASP A 90 -15.92 1.91 26.03
C ASP A 90 -14.95 3.03 26.44
N TRP A 91 -15.48 4.22 26.67
CA TRP A 91 -14.76 5.41 27.12
C TRP A 91 -14.09 5.29 28.51
N ILE A 92 -14.36 4.20 29.23
CA ILE A 92 -13.84 3.86 30.56
C ILE A 92 -12.99 2.56 30.52
N HIS A 93 -12.63 2.10 29.31
CA HIS A 93 -11.85 0.86 29.06
C HIS A 93 -12.46 -0.42 29.62
N ARG A 94 -13.76 -0.42 29.96
CA ARG A 94 -14.49 -1.65 30.22
C ARG A 94 -14.89 -2.27 28.89
N MET A 95 -14.97 -3.60 28.88
CA MET A 95 -15.02 -4.39 27.64
C MET A 95 -16.32 -5.23 27.55
N PRO A 96 -17.53 -4.64 27.62
CA PRO A 96 -18.78 -5.38 27.46
C PRO A 96 -19.14 -5.64 25.99
N ASN A 97 -18.69 -4.79 25.06
CA ASN A 97 -19.21 -4.75 23.69
C ASN A 97 -18.26 -5.38 22.68
N ARG A 98 -18.81 -6.15 21.74
CA ARG A 98 -18.10 -6.67 20.56
C ARG A 98 -18.84 -6.23 19.31
N ALA A 99 -18.11 -5.79 18.29
CA ALA A 99 -18.66 -5.59 16.97
C ALA A 99 -18.41 -6.84 16.12
N ALA A 100 -19.43 -7.31 15.42
CA ALA A 100 -19.30 -8.38 14.44
C ALA A 100 -19.20 -7.79 13.03
N PHE A 101 -18.33 -8.35 12.22
CA PHE A 101 -18.14 -8.01 10.81
C PHE A 101 -18.14 -9.28 9.96
N GLU A 102 -18.60 -9.17 8.73
CA GLU A 102 -18.41 -10.17 7.67
C GLU A 102 -17.32 -9.67 6.72
N VAL A 103 -16.39 -10.55 6.33
CA VAL A 103 -15.42 -10.29 5.26
C VAL A 103 -15.60 -11.34 4.18
N ASN A 104 -15.94 -10.91 2.96
CA ASN A 104 -16.01 -11.83 1.82
C ASN A 104 -14.60 -12.34 1.46
N LYS A 105 -14.42 -13.66 1.34
CA LYS A 105 -13.09 -14.26 1.10
C LYS A 105 -12.52 -14.00 -0.29
N GLN A 106 -13.37 -13.75 -1.28
CA GLN A 106 -12.97 -13.50 -2.67
C GLN A 106 -12.64 -12.03 -2.92
N THR A 107 -13.45 -11.10 -2.39
CA THR A 107 -13.31 -9.66 -2.66
C THR A 107 -12.63 -8.88 -1.53
N GLY A 108 -12.53 -9.45 -0.33
CA GLY A 108 -12.08 -8.72 0.86
C GLY A 108 -13.07 -7.65 1.35
N SER A 109 -14.27 -7.56 0.79
CA SER A 109 -15.30 -6.58 1.19
C SER A 109 -15.75 -6.82 2.62
N VAL A 110 -15.73 -5.76 3.44
CA VAL A 110 -16.13 -5.78 4.86
C VAL A 110 -17.55 -5.23 5.01
N LYS A 111 -18.37 -5.91 5.81
CA LYS A 111 -19.72 -5.47 6.18
C LYS A 111 -19.91 -5.57 7.68
N THR A 112 -20.50 -4.54 8.30
CA THR A 112 -20.85 -4.55 9.72
C THR A 112 -22.12 -5.36 9.95
N LEU A 113 -22.12 -6.23 10.96
CA LEU A 113 -23.30 -6.97 11.39
C LEU A 113 -23.96 -6.30 12.61
N PRO A 114 -25.31 -6.24 12.67
CA PRO A 114 -26.01 -5.90 13.89
C PRO A 114 -25.86 -7.05 14.91
N VAL A 115 -25.22 -6.76 16.04
CA VAL A 115 -25.24 -7.62 17.23
C VAL A 115 -26.52 -7.34 18.02
N LYS A 116 -27.19 -8.41 18.47
CA LYS A 116 -28.35 -8.36 19.37
C LYS A 116 -27.90 -8.40 20.83
#